data_AF-B3E822-F1
#
_entry.id   AF-B3E822-F1
#
_cell.length_a   1.000
_cell.length_b   1.000
_cell.length_c   1.000
_cell.angle_alpha   90.00
_cell.angle_beta   90.00
_cell.angle_gamma   90.00
#
_symmetry.space_group_name_H-M   'P 1'
#
loop_
_entity.id
_entity.type
_entity.pdbx_description
1 polymer ?
#
loop_
_entity_poly.entity_id
_entity_poly.type
_entity_poly.pdbx_seq_one_letter_code
_entity_poly.pdbx_strand_id
1 'polypeptide(L)'
;MSNPKKINSTTKEKLIDDVKKIVADADALLQATAEQTSEKIDDLHTRIQENLKAAQGRLAEFDATLVDKTMNATREALQKTSEAADQALEAVRDAAQKSEHSVKKVTESGKEAAQHAAETARNTARKAVAATREAANKALDALTDWIR
;
A
#
# COMPACT_ATOMS: atom_id res chain seq x y z
N MET A 1 -4.00 17.53 36.96
CA MET A 1 -3.51 18.47 35.94
C MET A 1 -3.13 17.65 34.73
N SER A 2 -3.94 17.73 33.66
CA SER A 2 -3.68 17.00 32.43
C SER A 2 -2.38 17.50 31.82
N ASN A 3 -1.38 16.64 31.75
CA ASN A 3 -0.13 16.93 31.08
C ASN A 3 -0.46 17.14 29.59
N PRO A 4 -0.21 18.31 28.98
CA PRO A 4 -0.39 18.46 27.54
C PRO A 4 0.54 17.43 26.91
N LYS A 5 -0.05 16.46 26.20
CA LYS A 5 0.63 15.37 25.51
C LYS A 5 1.60 16.01 24.54
N LYS A 6 2.83 16.27 25.01
CA LYS A 6 3.96 16.69 24.20
C LYS A 6 3.98 15.69 23.07
N ILE A 7 3.70 16.10 21.84
CA ILE A 7 3.82 15.20 20.72
C ILE A 7 5.32 14.93 20.57
N ASN A 8 5.79 13.88 21.25
CA ASN A 8 7.20 13.55 21.34
C ASN A 8 7.70 13.17 19.95
N SER A 9 8.90 13.64 19.60
CA SER A 9 9.64 13.31 18.37
C SER A 9 9.55 11.81 18.04
N THR A 10 9.57 10.96 19.07
CA THR A 10 9.43 9.51 18.96
C THR A 10 8.16 9.04 18.23
N THR A 11 7.00 9.68 18.42
CA THR A 11 5.76 9.29 17.71
C THR A 11 5.84 9.71 16.23
N LYS A 12 6.51 10.83 15.94
CA LYS A 12 6.77 11.32 14.57
C LYS A 12 7.73 10.42 13.82
N GLU A 13 8.86 10.06 14.44
CA GLU A 13 9.86 9.14 13.90
C GLU A 13 9.23 7.78 13.58
N LYS A 14 8.40 7.26 14.48
CA LYS A 14 7.63 6.02 14.22
C LYS A 14 6.66 6.14 13.05
N LEU A 15 6.01 7.29 12.87
CA LEU A 15 5.13 7.52 11.73
C LEU A 15 5.94 7.55 10.42
N ILE A 16 7.10 8.21 10.41
CA ILE A 16 8.03 8.23 9.28
C ILE A 16 8.47 6.79 8.93
N ASP A 17 8.82 5.99 9.92
CA ASP A 17 9.24 4.60 9.73
C ASP A 17 8.10 3.72 9.19
N ASP A 18 6.87 3.92 9.67
CA ASP A 18 5.71 3.20 9.15
C ASP A 18 5.44 3.56 7.69
N VAL A 19 5.45 4.85 7.33
CA VAL A 19 5.27 5.29 5.94
C VAL A 19 6.34 4.68 5.03
N LYS A 20 7.60 4.60 5.48
CA LYS A 20 8.69 3.93 4.75
C LYS A 20 8.44 2.43 4.58
N LYS A 21 7.95 1.74 5.63
CA LYS A 21 7.60 0.30 5.55
C LYS A 21 6.48 0.05 4.56
N ILE A 22 5.45 0.90 4.54
CA ILE A 22 4.34 0.80 3.59
C ILE A 22 4.86 0.91 2.15
N VAL A 23 5.76 1.85 1.87
CA VAL A 23 6.39 1.98 0.55
C VAL A 23 7.18 0.73 0.18
N ALA A 24 7.98 0.20 1.11
CA ALA A 24 8.78 -1.00 0.89
C ALA A 24 7.90 -2.24 0.63
N ASP A 25 6.82 -2.40 1.39
CA ASP A 25 5.88 -3.52 1.22
C ASP A 25 5.08 -3.37 -0.07
N ALA A 26 4.73 -2.15 -0.48
CA ALA A 26 4.09 -1.89 -1.78
C ALA A 26 5.04 -2.21 -2.96
N ASP A 27 6.32 -1.85 -2.85
CA ASP A 27 7.35 -2.24 -3.84
C ASP A 27 7.50 -3.78 -3.92
N ALA A 28 7.49 -4.45 -2.76
CA ALA A 28 7.53 -5.91 -2.70
C ALA A 28 6.26 -6.55 -3.29
N LEU A 29 5.07 -5.97 -3.07
CA LEU A 29 3.81 -6.43 -3.65
C LEU A 29 3.86 -6.39 -5.19
N LEU A 30 4.42 -5.32 -5.75
CA LEU A 30 4.62 -5.20 -7.19
C LEU A 30 5.56 -6.29 -7.73
N GLN A 31 6.65 -6.58 -7.02
CA GLN A 31 7.57 -7.65 -7.39
C GLN A 31 6.91 -9.03 -7.30
N ALA A 32 6.20 -9.32 -6.22
CA ALA A 32 5.49 -10.59 -6.03
C ALA A 32 4.40 -10.79 -7.11
N THR A 33 3.72 -9.70 -7.51
CA THR A 33 2.77 -9.68 -8.63
C THR A 33 3.46 -9.99 -9.96
N ALA A 34 4.70 -9.52 -10.17
CA ALA A 34 5.50 -9.88 -11.34
C ALA A 34 5.89 -11.37 -11.34
N GLU A 35 6.23 -11.90 -10.17
CA GLU A 35 6.57 -13.31 -9.90
C GLU A 35 5.34 -14.25 -9.86
N GLN A 36 4.10 -13.72 -9.95
CA GLN A 36 2.85 -14.48 -9.87
C GLN A 36 2.73 -15.37 -8.62
N THR A 37 3.33 -14.96 -7.50
CA THR A 37 3.34 -15.77 -6.27
C THR A 37 2.18 -15.36 -5.36
N SER A 38 1.02 -16.03 -5.49
CA SER A 38 -0.21 -15.68 -4.75
C SER A 38 -0.02 -15.63 -3.23
N GLU A 39 0.68 -16.62 -2.65
CA GLU A 39 0.95 -16.68 -1.22
C GLU A 39 1.73 -15.46 -0.71
N LYS A 40 2.81 -15.08 -1.42
CA LYS A 40 3.57 -13.86 -1.08
C LYS A 40 2.73 -12.60 -1.22
N ILE A 41 1.83 -12.56 -2.20
CA ILE A 41 0.98 -11.40 -2.48
C ILE A 41 -0.05 -11.22 -1.35
N ASP A 42 -0.67 -12.30 -0.88
CA ASP A 42 -1.59 -12.26 0.27
C ASP A 42 -0.87 -11.84 1.58
N ASP A 43 0.33 -12.36 1.82
CA ASP A 43 1.16 -11.98 2.98
C ASP A 43 1.53 -10.49 2.94
N LEU A 44 1.97 -9.99 1.78
CA LEU A 44 2.35 -8.60 1.58
C LEU A 44 1.15 -7.66 1.71
N HIS A 45 0.00 -8.05 1.15
CA HIS A 45 -1.25 -7.30 1.32
C HIS A 45 -1.62 -7.15 2.79
N THR A 46 -1.58 -8.24 3.55
CA THR A 46 -1.83 -8.21 5.00
C THR A 46 -0.86 -7.26 5.72
N ARG A 47 0.43 -7.33 5.42
CA ARG A 47 1.45 -6.45 6.02
C ARG A 47 1.22 -4.98 5.66
N ILE A 48 0.85 -4.68 4.41
CA ILE A 48 0.50 -3.32 3.98
C ILE A 48 -0.67 -2.80 4.81
N GLN A 49 -1.74 -3.58 4.96
CA GLN A 49 -2.92 -3.21 5.75
C GLN A 49 -2.61 -2.97 7.23
N GLU A 50 -1.79 -3.84 7.84
CA GLU A 50 -1.35 -3.69 9.23
C GLU A 50 -0.53 -2.41 9.43
N ASN A 51 0.44 -2.17 8.56
CA ASN A 51 1.26 -0.96 8.60
C ASN A 51 0.42 0.29 8.34
N LEU A 52 -0.57 0.21 7.44
CA LEU A 52 -1.51 1.28 7.17
C LEU A 52 -2.27 1.67 8.44
N LYS A 53 -2.81 0.67 9.13
CA LYS A 53 -3.58 0.84 10.35
C LYS A 53 -2.70 1.37 11.49
N ALA A 54 -1.46 0.93 11.59
CA ALA A 54 -0.49 1.45 12.54
C ALA A 54 -0.19 2.93 12.27
N ALA A 55 0.08 3.29 11.01
CA ALA A 55 0.31 4.67 10.59
C ALA A 55 -0.92 5.55 10.89
N GLN A 56 -2.13 5.10 10.54
CA GLN A 56 -3.39 5.81 10.83
C GLN A 56 -3.64 5.97 12.33
N GLY A 57 -3.38 4.93 13.13
CA GLY A 57 -3.50 4.99 14.59
C GLY A 57 -2.54 6.01 15.18
N ARG A 58 -1.28 6.00 14.72
CA ARG A 58 -0.31 7.03 15.09
C ARG A 58 -0.76 8.41 14.65
N LEU A 59 -1.31 8.58 13.44
CA LEU A 59 -1.90 9.83 12.97
C LEU A 59 -2.99 10.34 13.95
N ALA A 60 -3.88 9.46 14.39
CA ALA A 60 -4.95 9.81 15.32
C ALA A 60 -4.45 10.15 16.74
N GLU A 61 -3.24 9.72 17.10
CA GLU A 61 -2.61 10.07 18.37
C GLU A 61 -2.07 11.52 18.41
N PHE A 62 -1.91 12.17 17.26
CA PHE A 62 -1.61 13.60 17.16
C PHE A 62 -2.87 14.41 17.43
N ASP A 63 -2.72 15.58 18.06
CA ASP A 63 -3.85 16.46 18.39
C ASP A 63 -4.70 16.71 17.15
N ALA A 64 -6.00 16.39 17.22
CA ALA A 64 -6.94 16.53 16.10
C ALA A 64 -6.98 17.96 15.53
N THR A 65 -6.59 18.95 16.35
CA THR A 65 -6.47 20.37 16.03
C THR A 65 -5.15 20.76 15.35
N LEU A 66 -4.12 19.92 15.42
CA LEU A 66 -2.84 20.03 14.70
C LEU A 66 -2.75 19.09 13.48
N VAL A 67 -3.85 18.39 13.16
CA VAL A 67 -4.01 17.61 11.92
C VAL A 67 -4.12 18.60 10.76
N ASP A 68 -2.96 19.16 10.41
CA ASP A 68 -2.79 20.11 9.32
C ASP A 68 -2.91 19.39 7.96
N LYS A 69 -2.80 20.14 6.86
CA LYS A 69 -2.80 19.63 5.48
C LYS A 69 -1.88 18.40 5.29
N THR A 70 -0.79 18.34 6.05
CA THR A 70 0.16 17.22 6.17
C THR A 70 -0.51 15.88 6.50
N MET A 71 -1.40 15.86 7.49
CA MET A 71 -2.08 14.63 7.89
C MET A 71 -3.15 14.21 6.90
N ASN A 72 -3.84 15.17 6.28
CA ASN A 72 -4.84 14.86 5.28
C ASN A 72 -4.19 14.24 4.03
N ALA A 73 -3.05 14.79 3.60
CA ALA A 73 -2.24 14.21 2.53
C ALA A 73 -1.74 12.80 2.87
N THR A 74 -1.32 12.58 4.12
CA THR A 74 -0.90 11.25 4.58
C THR A 74 -2.08 10.27 4.62
N ARG A 75 -3.25 10.69 5.10
CA ARG A 75 -4.46 9.84 5.11
C ARG A 75 -4.92 9.49 3.70
N GLU A 76 -4.91 10.45 2.78
CA GLU A 76 -5.23 10.24 1.38
C GLU A 76 -4.22 9.28 0.71
N ALA A 77 -2.93 9.42 1.03
CA ALA A 77 -1.89 8.48 0.62
C ALA A 77 -2.23 7.06 1.07
N LEU A 78 -2.54 6.91 2.36
CA LEU A 78 -2.84 5.62 2.96
C LEU A 78 -4.12 5.00 2.36
N GLN A 79 -5.17 5.79 2.17
CA GLN A 79 -6.40 5.31 1.54
C GLN A 79 -6.15 4.83 0.11
N LYS A 80 -5.46 5.63 -0.71
CA LYS A 80 -5.10 5.27 -2.08
C LYS A 80 -4.24 4.01 -2.13
N THR A 81 -3.37 3.81 -1.15
CA THR A 81 -2.51 2.62 -1.03
C THR A 81 -3.33 1.36 -0.73
N SER A 82 -4.32 1.45 0.16
CA SER A 82 -5.23 0.33 0.46
C SER A 82 -6.02 -0.08 -0.79
N GLU A 83 -6.69 0.88 -1.43
CA GLU A 83 -7.51 0.64 -2.61
C GLU A 83 -6.69 0.01 -3.75
N ALA A 84 -5.48 0.52 -3.94
CA ALA A 84 -4.48 -0.01 -4.86
C ALA A 84 -4.09 -1.47 -4.57
N ALA A 85 -3.79 -1.77 -3.31
CA ALA A 85 -3.38 -3.11 -2.88
C ALA A 85 -4.54 -4.10 -3.06
N ASP A 86 -5.76 -3.71 -2.72
CA ASP A 86 -6.98 -4.51 -2.92
C ASP A 86 -7.21 -4.82 -4.40
N GLN A 87 -7.10 -3.82 -5.28
CA GLN A 87 -7.26 -4.01 -6.72
C GLN A 87 -6.17 -4.90 -7.33
N ALA A 88 -4.93 -4.79 -6.86
CA ALA A 88 -3.83 -5.65 -7.31
C ALA A 88 -4.06 -7.11 -6.89
N LEU A 89 -4.51 -7.32 -5.64
CA LEU A 89 -4.81 -8.64 -5.10
C LEU A 89 -5.94 -9.33 -5.88
N GLU A 90 -7.01 -8.60 -6.17
CA GLU A 90 -8.15 -9.11 -6.92
C GLU A 90 -7.76 -9.52 -8.34
N ALA A 91 -7.01 -8.67 -9.04
CA ALA A 91 -6.54 -8.98 -10.40
C ALA A 91 -5.62 -10.21 -10.44
N VAL A 92 -4.83 -10.44 -9.38
CA VAL A 92 -4.00 -11.64 -9.23
C VAL A 92 -4.85 -12.88 -8.96
N ARG A 93 -5.87 -12.79 -8.09
CA ARG A 93 -6.77 -13.90 -7.79
C ARG A 93 -7.58 -14.32 -9.02
N ASP A 94 -8.07 -13.36 -9.78
CA ASP A 94 -8.73 -13.59 -11.06
C ASP A 94 -7.81 -14.34 -12.03
N ALA A 95 -6.53 -13.96 -12.11
CA ALA A 95 -5.55 -14.64 -12.94
C ALA A 95 -5.27 -16.07 -12.43
N ALA A 96 -5.12 -16.26 -11.11
CA ALA A 96 -4.88 -17.55 -10.49
C ALA A 96 -6.05 -18.52 -10.70
N GLN A 97 -7.29 -18.10 -10.40
CA GLN A 97 -8.50 -18.91 -10.62
C GLN A 97 -8.69 -19.28 -12.08
N LYS A 98 -8.45 -18.35 -13.01
CA LYS A 98 -8.57 -18.61 -14.44
C LYS A 98 -7.51 -19.59 -14.92
N SER A 99 -6.31 -19.59 -14.32
CA SER A 99 -5.27 -20.58 -14.59
C SER A 99 -5.65 -21.98 -14.09
N GLU A 100 -6.20 -22.10 -12.87
CA GLU A 100 -6.61 -23.38 -12.27
C GLU A 100 -7.79 -24.01 -13.01
N HIS A 101 -8.79 -23.21 -13.41
CA HIS A 101 -9.94 -23.70 -14.16
C HIS A 101 -9.59 -24.13 -15.60
N SER A 102 -8.47 -23.66 -16.15
CA SER A 102 -8.04 -23.92 -17.53
C SER A 102 -7.10 -25.13 -17.69
N VAL A 103 -6.62 -25.74 -16.59
CA VAL A 103 -5.74 -26.93 -16.64
C VAL A 103 -6.40 -28.11 -17.37
N LYS A 104 -7.73 -28.12 -17.56
CA LYS A 104 -8.44 -29.17 -18.32
C LYS A 104 -8.55 -28.95 -19.83
N LYS A 105 -8.19 -27.78 -20.40
CA LYS A 105 -8.08 -27.58 -21.87
C LYS A 105 -7.03 -26.52 -22.20
N VAL A 106 -5.83 -26.97 -22.58
CA VAL A 106 -4.74 -26.12 -23.10
C VAL A 106 -5.12 -25.61 -24.50
N THR A 107 -5.78 -24.46 -24.58
CA THR A 107 -6.04 -23.73 -25.83
C THR A 107 -5.34 -22.36 -25.78
N GLU A 108 -4.87 -21.84 -26.93
CA GLU A 108 -4.19 -20.53 -27.04
C GLU A 108 -4.98 -19.38 -26.37
N SER A 109 -6.31 -19.45 -26.39
CA SER A 109 -7.20 -18.49 -25.73
C SER A 109 -7.04 -18.41 -24.20
N GLY A 110 -6.67 -19.49 -23.52
CA GLY A 110 -6.42 -19.50 -22.07
C GLY A 110 -5.13 -18.78 -21.72
N LYS A 111 -4.11 -18.90 -22.57
CA LYS A 111 -2.81 -18.24 -22.41
C LYS A 111 -2.93 -16.74 -22.64
N GLU A 112 -3.63 -16.30 -23.69
CA GLU A 112 -3.89 -14.89 -23.96
C GLU A 112 -4.70 -14.23 -22.84
N ALA A 113 -5.73 -14.93 -22.33
CA ALA A 113 -6.53 -14.44 -21.23
C ALA A 113 -5.74 -14.32 -19.91
N ALA A 114 -4.86 -15.29 -19.62
CA ALA A 114 -3.98 -15.24 -18.45
C ALA A 114 -2.91 -14.14 -18.59
N GLN A 115 -2.37 -13.94 -19.79
CA GLN A 115 -1.42 -12.86 -20.07
C GLN A 115 -2.08 -11.49 -19.92
N HIS A 116 -3.27 -11.29 -20.46
CA HIS A 116 -4.00 -10.03 -20.34
C HIS A 116 -4.37 -9.73 -18.88
N ALA A 117 -4.78 -10.74 -18.11
CA ALA A 117 -5.06 -10.60 -16.68
C ALA A 117 -3.80 -10.24 -15.89
N ALA A 118 -2.68 -10.94 -16.13
CA ALA A 118 -1.41 -10.66 -15.49
C ALA A 118 -0.86 -9.27 -15.85
N GLU A 119 -1.03 -8.83 -17.10
CA GLU A 119 -0.62 -7.51 -17.56
C GLU A 119 -1.47 -6.39 -16.95
N THR A 120 -2.78 -6.61 -16.84
CA THR A 120 -3.70 -5.70 -16.15
C THR A 120 -3.32 -5.59 -14.67
N ALA A 121 -3.09 -6.72 -14.00
CA ALA A 121 -2.66 -6.76 -12.60
C ALA A 121 -1.36 -6.00 -12.39
N ARG A 122 -0.36 -6.21 -13.27
CA ARG A 122 0.91 -5.48 -13.24
C ARG A 122 0.75 -3.99 -13.50
N ASN A 123 -0.11 -3.57 -14.44
CA ASN A 123 -0.34 -2.16 -14.74
C ASN A 123 -0.99 -1.44 -13.54
N THR A 124 -2.01 -2.07 -12.95
CA THR A 124 -2.69 -1.58 -11.75
C THR A 124 -1.74 -1.50 -10.58
N ALA A 125 -0.99 -2.57 -10.28
CA ALA A 125 0.02 -2.59 -9.22
C ALA A 125 1.10 -1.51 -9.42
N ARG A 126 1.54 -1.26 -10.66
CA ARG A 126 2.51 -0.18 -10.93
C ARG A 126 1.94 1.21 -10.64
N LYS A 127 0.72 1.50 -11.10
CA LYS A 127 0.05 2.79 -10.85
C LYS A 127 -0.19 3.00 -9.36
N ALA A 128 -0.66 1.95 -8.68
CA ALA A 128 -0.83 1.85 -7.25
C ALA A 128 0.45 2.23 -6.47
N VAL A 129 1.56 1.55 -6.76
CA VAL A 129 2.84 1.80 -6.08
C VAL A 129 3.39 3.19 -6.40
N ALA A 130 3.22 3.66 -7.64
CA ALA A 130 3.63 5.01 -8.02
C ALA A 130 2.85 6.09 -7.23
N ALA A 131 1.53 5.96 -7.14
CA ALA A 131 0.69 6.86 -6.35
C ALA A 131 1.02 6.78 -4.84
N THR A 132 1.27 5.57 -4.33
CA THR A 132 1.71 5.34 -2.96
C THR A 132 3.03 6.03 -2.67
N ARG A 133 4.04 5.86 -3.53
CA ARG A 133 5.34 6.54 -3.40
C ARG A 133 5.20 8.05 -3.44
N GLU A 134 4.44 8.58 -4.39
CA GLU A 134 4.25 10.02 -4.51
C GLU A 134 3.62 10.60 -3.24
N ALA A 135 2.57 9.95 -2.75
CA ALA A 135 1.83 10.43 -1.60
C ALA A 135 2.61 10.20 -0.28
N ALA A 136 3.35 9.10 -0.16
CA ALA A 136 4.29 8.86 0.93
C ALA A 136 5.44 9.87 0.94
N ASN A 137 6.01 10.21 -0.22
CA ASN A 137 7.06 11.22 -0.32
C ASN A 137 6.55 12.60 0.09
N LYS A 138 5.34 12.99 -0.35
CA LYS A 138 4.70 14.24 0.10
C LYS A 138 4.46 14.24 1.60
N ALA A 139 4.03 13.11 2.18
CA ALA A 139 3.84 12.96 3.61
C ALA A 139 5.17 13.08 4.38
N LEU A 140 6.24 12.42 3.90
CA LEU A 140 7.57 12.49 4.50
C LEU A 140 8.16 13.90 4.43
N ASP A 141 8.00 14.60 3.30
CA ASP A 141 8.45 15.97 3.11
C ASP A 141 7.72 16.92 4.07
N ALA A 142 6.39 16.82 4.13
CA ALA A 142 5.58 17.63 5.03
C ALA A 142 5.82 17.31 6.52
N LEU A 143 6.13 16.05 6.87
CA LEU A 143 6.56 15.67 8.23
C LEU A 143 7.96 16.22 8.56
N THR A 144 8.83 16.34 7.56
CA THR A 144 10.19 16.88 7.70
C THR A 144 10.17 18.41 7.82
N ASP A 145 9.35 19.09 7.03
CA ASP A 145 9.15 20.53 7.14
C ASP A 145 8.50 20.92 8.47
N TRP A 146 7.66 20.06 9.04
CA TRP A 146 7.10 20.25 10.38
C TRP A 146 8.14 20.12 11.52
N ILE A 147 9.36 19.66 11.23
CA ILE A 147 10.48 19.59 12.18
C ILE A 147 11.33 20.88 12.15
N ARG A 148 11.30 21.65 11.04
CA ARG A 148 12.07 22.88 10.87
C ARG A 148 11.38 24.08 11.49
#